data_AF-B8HQ01-F1
#
_entry.id   AF-B8HQ01-F1
#
_cell.length_a   1.000
_cell.length_b   1.000
_cell.length_c   1.000
_cell.angle_alpha   90.00
_cell.angle_beta   90.00
_cell.angle_gamma   90.00
#
_symmetry.space_group_name_H-M   'P 1'
#
loop_
_entity.id
_entity.type
_entity.pdbx_description
1 polymer ?
#
loop_
_entity_poly.entity_id
_entity_poly.type
_entity_poly.pdbx_seq_one_letter_code
_entity_poly.pdbx_strand_id
1 'polypeptide(L)'
;MIKHLPSSIPANRSRSSSRGFALPEVLVSIILVAIYAGLGFQALLVSTLFKMRAERDTRIANWMESDMAVLRYQAGTLQSMLAKQGTASPINTAADLLGDTRCRPDLNNGVLGFANALQNANSSGSNTTTLNIGNRNYSIVKTYNISPDRPQVLRVTYVATDTTNQTEISRITTEVTPDIVTLCNAGTN
;
A
#
# COMPACT_ATOMS: atom_id res chain seq x y z
N MET A 1 -41.70 -86.37 54.11
CA MET A 1 -41.63 -86.44 52.63
C MET A 1 -41.48 -85.02 52.10
N ILE A 2 -40.33 -84.72 51.47
CA ILE A 2 -40.04 -83.61 50.52
C ILE A 2 -40.18 -82.17 51.10
N LYS A 3 -39.11 -81.44 51.46
CA LYS A 3 -37.95 -80.84 50.72
C LYS A 3 -38.27 -79.45 50.11
N HIS A 4 -37.55 -78.42 50.62
CA HIS A 4 -37.07 -77.13 50.08
C HIS A 4 -37.68 -76.55 48.77
N LEU A 5 -37.85 -75.23 48.57
CA LEU A 5 -36.81 -74.18 48.52
C LEU A 5 -37.40 -72.75 48.57
N PRO A 6 -36.58 -71.73 48.93
CA PRO A 6 -36.84 -70.31 48.73
C PRO A 6 -36.40 -69.83 47.33
N SER A 7 -37.13 -68.89 46.73
CA SER A 7 -36.73 -68.20 45.49
C SER A 7 -36.30 -66.77 45.83
N SER A 8 -34.99 -66.54 45.80
CA SER A 8 -34.36 -65.23 45.88
C SER A 8 -34.26 -64.61 44.49
N ILE A 9 -34.76 -63.38 44.36
CA ILE A 9 -34.60 -62.54 43.18
C ILE A 9 -33.17 -61.96 43.21
N PRO A 10 -32.31 -62.21 42.20
CA PRO A 10 -31.03 -61.52 42.13
C PRO A 10 -31.22 -60.13 41.50
N ALA A 11 -30.85 -59.10 42.25
CA ALA A 11 -30.67 -57.75 41.75
C ALA A 11 -29.53 -57.74 40.72
N ASN A 12 -29.87 -57.44 39.46
CA ASN A 12 -28.92 -57.21 38.38
C ASN A 12 -28.21 -55.87 38.61
N ARG A 13 -27.12 -55.93 39.37
CA ARG A 13 -26.22 -54.79 39.60
C ARG A 13 -25.24 -54.73 38.44
N SER A 14 -25.55 -53.90 37.44
CA SER A 14 -24.61 -53.51 36.39
C SER A 14 -23.36 -52.89 37.04
N ARG A 15 -22.31 -53.70 37.20
CA ARG A 15 -20.99 -53.23 37.58
C ARG A 15 -20.49 -52.35 36.44
N SER A 16 -20.54 -51.04 36.61
CA SER A 16 -19.68 -50.14 35.86
C SER A 16 -18.25 -50.56 36.18
N SER A 17 -17.61 -51.26 35.23
CA SER A 17 -16.20 -51.59 35.33
C SER A 17 -15.44 -50.28 35.16
N SER A 18 -15.20 -49.60 36.28
CA SER A 18 -14.27 -48.49 36.38
C SER A 18 -12.87 -49.06 36.17
N ARG A 19 -12.53 -49.37 34.92
CA ARG A 19 -11.15 -49.61 34.51
C ARG A 19 -10.41 -48.30 34.72
N GLY A 20 -9.54 -48.24 35.72
CA GLY A 20 -8.64 -47.11 35.91
C GLY A 20 -7.82 -46.87 34.66
N PHE A 21 -7.55 -45.59 34.35
CA PHE A 21 -6.75 -45.16 33.21
C PHE A 21 -5.46 -45.99 33.11
N ALA A 22 -5.31 -46.73 32.01
CA ALA A 22 -4.06 -47.40 31.73
C ALA A 22 -3.02 -46.31 31.41
N LEU A 23 -1.90 -46.32 32.14
CA LEU A 23 -0.73 -45.45 31.93
C LEU A 23 -0.37 -45.22 30.44
N PRO A 24 -0.39 -46.23 29.54
CA PRO A 24 -0.11 -46.00 28.11
C PRO A 24 -1.18 -45.17 27.38
N GLU A 25 -2.45 -45.22 27.78
CA GLU A 25 -3.53 -44.48 27.13
C GLU A 25 -3.42 -42.97 27.40
N VAL A 26 -3.08 -42.62 28.64
CA VAL A 26 -2.78 -41.24 29.03
C VAL A 26 -1.56 -40.69 28.29
N LEU A 27 -0.52 -41.52 28.13
CA LEU A 27 0.68 -41.14 27.40
C LEU A 27 0.36 -40.79 25.93
N VAL A 28 -0.40 -41.66 25.25
CA VAL A 28 -0.81 -41.43 23.86
C VAL A 28 -1.66 -40.17 23.74
N SER A 29 -2.59 -39.93 24.68
CA SER A 29 -3.42 -38.73 24.69
C SER A 29 -2.58 -37.45 24.84
N ILE A 30 -1.60 -37.44 25.75
CA ILE A 30 -0.72 -36.28 25.96
C ILE A 30 0.12 -36.02 24.72
N ILE A 31 0.66 -37.06 24.08
CA ILE A 31 1.42 -36.93 22.84
C ILE A 31 0.57 -36.33 21.73
N LEU A 32 -0.67 -36.81 21.56
CA LEU A 32 -1.59 -36.28 20.54
C LEU A 32 -1.94 -34.81 20.79
N VAL A 33 -2.23 -34.44 22.04
CA VAL A 33 -2.50 -33.04 22.41
C VAL A 33 -1.27 -32.17 22.17
N ALA A 34 -0.06 -32.64 22.51
CA ALA A 34 1.17 -31.91 22.30
C ALA A 34 1.48 -31.68 20.81
N ILE A 35 1.28 -32.69 19.97
CA ILE A 35 1.44 -32.55 18.51
C ILE A 35 0.42 -31.55 17.97
N TYR A 36 -0.85 -31.70 18.34
CA TYR A 36 -1.91 -30.79 17.86
C TYR A 36 -1.65 -29.34 18.30
N ALA A 37 -1.29 -29.14 19.57
CA ALA A 37 -0.92 -27.82 20.09
C ALA A 37 0.30 -27.26 19.37
N GLY A 38 1.33 -28.07 19.13
CA GLY A 38 2.53 -27.67 18.39
C GLY A 38 2.22 -27.17 16.98
N LEU A 39 1.38 -27.91 16.25
CA LEU A 39 0.92 -27.51 14.92
C LEU A 39 0.08 -26.22 14.96
N GLY A 40 -0.80 -26.10 15.97
CA GLY A 40 -1.61 -24.89 16.17
C GLY A 40 -0.75 -23.64 16.40
N PHE A 41 0.28 -23.72 17.26
CA PHE A 41 1.17 -22.59 17.51
C PHE A 41 1.96 -22.16 16.28
N GLN A 42 2.46 -23.11 15.49
CA GLN A 42 3.16 -22.80 14.25
C GLN A 42 2.24 -22.04 13.28
N ALA A 43 0.98 -22.49 13.12
CA ALA A 43 0.01 -21.83 12.26
C ALA A 43 -0.30 -20.39 12.71
N LEU A 44 -0.45 -20.17 14.03
CA LEU A 44 -0.69 -18.84 14.59
C LEU A 44 0.48 -17.88 14.35
N LEU A 45 1.72 -18.35 14.51
CA LEU A 45 2.91 -17.54 14.24
C LEU A 45 2.97 -17.11 12.78
N VAL A 46 2.74 -18.05 11.86
CA VAL A 46 2.75 -17.77 10.42
C VAL A 46 1.65 -16.77 10.05
N SER A 47 0.43 -16.96 10.57
CA SER A 47 -0.69 -16.02 10.35
C SER A 47 -0.37 -14.61 10.84
N THR A 48 0.25 -14.50 12.03
CA THR A 48 0.63 -13.21 12.61
C THR A 48 1.70 -12.51 11.76
N LEU A 49 2.69 -13.26 11.28
CA LEU A 49 3.73 -12.72 10.38
C LEU A 49 3.14 -12.20 9.07
N PHE A 50 2.26 -12.96 8.43
CA PHE A 50 1.58 -12.53 7.21
C PHE A 50 0.72 -11.29 7.45
N LYS A 51 -0.01 -11.25 8.56
CA LYS A 51 -0.82 -10.08 8.93
C LYS A 51 0.04 -8.82 9.09
N MET A 52 1.16 -8.90 9.82
CA MET A 52 2.07 -7.76 10.00
C MET A 52 2.63 -7.25 8.66
N ARG A 53 2.97 -8.19 7.75
CA ARG A 53 3.45 -7.82 6.42
C ARG A 53 2.37 -7.13 5.59
N ALA A 54 1.15 -7.66 5.60
CA ALA A 54 0.02 -7.07 4.89
C ALA A 54 -0.34 -5.67 5.43
N GLU A 55 -0.34 -5.49 6.75
CA GLU A 55 -0.58 -4.17 7.37
C GLU A 55 0.50 -3.16 6.97
N ARG A 56 1.77 -3.58 6.94
CA ARG A 56 2.87 -2.73 6.49
C ARG A 56 2.67 -2.29 5.05
N ASP A 57 2.43 -3.24 4.15
CA ASP A 57 2.28 -2.96 2.72
C ASP A 57 1.07 -2.05 2.46
N THR A 58 -0.04 -2.26 3.20
CA THR A 58 -1.23 -1.41 3.18
C THR A 58 -0.95 0.01 3.66
N ARG A 59 -0.20 0.18 4.76
CA ARG A 59 0.12 1.53 5.28
C ARG A 59 1.01 2.32 4.32
N ILE A 60 1.99 1.67 3.70
CA ILE A 60 2.84 2.30 2.68
C ILE A 60 1.99 2.72 1.48
N ALA A 61 1.13 1.83 0.99
CA ALA A 61 0.23 2.12 -0.12
C ALA A 61 -0.72 3.30 0.21
N ASN A 62 -1.34 3.29 1.38
CA ASN A 62 -2.22 4.37 1.83
C ASN A 62 -1.49 5.72 1.92
N TRP A 63 -0.24 5.72 2.42
CA TRP A 63 0.56 6.94 2.46
C TRP A 63 0.86 7.45 1.05
N MET A 64 1.26 6.57 0.13
CA MET A 64 1.54 6.92 -1.27
C MET A 64 0.29 7.46 -1.97
N GLU A 65 -0.86 6.82 -1.76
CA GLU A 65 -2.14 7.24 -2.32
C GLU A 65 -2.57 8.61 -1.77
N SER A 66 -2.40 8.84 -0.47
CA SER A 66 -2.67 10.13 0.15
C SER A 66 -1.77 11.24 -0.40
N ASP A 67 -0.46 11.00 -0.54
CA ASP A 67 0.47 12.00 -1.12
C ASP A 67 0.14 12.28 -2.58
N MET A 68 -0.23 11.25 -3.34
CA MET A 68 -0.65 11.38 -4.73
C MET A 68 -1.98 12.14 -4.87
N ALA A 69 -2.91 12.01 -3.91
CA ALA A 69 -4.12 12.81 -3.87
C ALA A 69 -3.80 14.29 -3.64
N VAL A 70 -2.87 14.61 -2.73
CA VAL A 70 -2.39 15.99 -2.53
C VAL A 70 -1.75 16.55 -3.79
N LEU A 71 -0.91 15.76 -4.47
CA LEU A 71 -0.26 16.15 -5.71
C LEU A 71 -1.29 16.46 -6.81
N ARG A 72 -2.34 15.63 -6.94
CA ARG A 72 -3.44 15.87 -7.89
C ARG A 72 -4.25 17.11 -7.55
N TYR A 73 -4.50 17.35 -6.27
CA TYR A 73 -5.20 18.56 -5.83
C TYR A 73 -4.41 19.81 -6.20
N GLN A 74 -3.10 19.82 -5.93
CA GLN A 74 -2.21 20.93 -6.30
C GLN A 74 -2.08 21.10 -7.83
N ALA A 75 -2.04 20.00 -8.58
CA ALA A 75 -2.09 20.03 -10.04
C ALA A 75 -3.36 20.75 -10.54
N GLY A 76 -4.52 20.44 -9.96
CA GLY A 76 -5.80 21.08 -10.32
C GLY A 76 -5.86 22.57 -9.97
N THR A 77 -5.34 22.97 -8.81
CA THR A 77 -5.27 24.40 -8.44
C THR A 77 -4.30 25.15 -9.35
N LEU A 78 -3.14 24.56 -9.65
CA LEU A 78 -2.14 25.13 -10.54
C LEU A 78 -2.70 25.31 -11.95
N GLN A 79 -3.39 24.29 -12.48
CA GLN A 79 -4.08 24.39 -13.77
C GLN A 79 -5.10 25.54 -13.80
N SER A 80 -5.85 25.73 -12.71
CA SER A 80 -6.83 26.82 -12.59
C SER A 80 -6.17 28.21 -12.55
N MET A 81 -4.98 28.33 -11.94
CA MET A 81 -4.20 29.57 -11.93
C MET A 81 -3.61 29.87 -13.31
N LEU A 82 -3.01 28.87 -13.97
CA LEU A 82 -2.47 29.00 -15.32
C LEU A 82 -3.58 29.35 -16.33
N ALA A 83 -4.79 28.78 -16.17
CA ALA A 83 -5.93 29.13 -17.02
C ALA A 83 -6.37 30.59 -16.90
N LYS A 84 -6.20 31.22 -15.74
CA LYS A 84 -6.48 32.65 -15.52
C LYS A 84 -5.36 33.56 -16.01
N GLN A 85 -4.11 33.08 -16.05
CA GLN A 85 -2.97 33.84 -16.57
C GLN A 85 -2.93 33.91 -18.10
N GLY A 86 -3.52 32.94 -18.81
CA GLY A 86 -3.64 32.94 -20.27
C GLY A 86 -4.43 34.13 -20.86
N THR A 87 -5.10 34.94 -20.04
CA THR A 87 -5.80 36.17 -20.46
C THR A 87 -5.05 37.46 -20.13
N ALA A 88 -3.86 37.40 -19.51
CA ALA A 88 -3.16 38.58 -18.98
C ALA A 88 -1.78 38.87 -19.61
N SER A 89 -1.26 38.02 -20.50
CA SER A 89 -0.04 38.34 -21.24
C SER A 89 -0.41 39.13 -22.51
N PRO A 90 0.10 40.36 -22.71
CA PRO A 90 -0.05 41.03 -24.00
C PRO A 90 0.62 40.15 -25.06
N ILE A 91 -0.17 39.71 -26.03
CA ILE A 91 0.24 38.84 -27.13
C ILE A 91 1.22 39.66 -28.00
N ASN A 92 2.52 39.51 -27.75
CA ASN A 92 3.53 40.32 -28.43
C ASN A 92 4.21 39.57 -29.59
N THR A 93 3.98 38.26 -29.72
CA THR A 93 4.63 37.45 -30.77
C THR A 93 3.74 36.32 -31.26
N ALA A 94 3.90 35.94 -32.53
CA ALA A 94 3.20 34.80 -33.15
C ALA A 94 3.46 33.45 -32.43
N ALA A 95 4.47 33.38 -31.56
CA ALA A 95 4.77 32.22 -30.72
C ALA A 95 3.80 32.04 -29.53
N ASP A 96 3.07 33.09 -29.11
CA ASP A 96 1.98 32.99 -28.11
C ASP A 96 0.68 32.44 -28.73
N LEU A 97 0.50 32.59 -30.05
CA LEU A 97 -0.70 32.16 -30.77
C LEU A 97 -0.68 30.66 -31.14
N LEU A 98 0.51 30.04 -31.16
CA LEU A 98 0.69 28.64 -31.57
C LEU A 98 1.10 27.70 -30.44
N GLY A 99 1.42 28.23 -29.25
CA GLY A 99 1.93 27.44 -28.15
C GLY A 99 1.47 28.03 -26.83
N ASP A 100 0.32 27.55 -26.38
CA ASP A 100 -0.18 27.80 -25.04
C ASP A 100 0.96 27.63 -24.04
N THR A 101 1.30 28.69 -23.30
CA THR A 101 2.40 28.70 -22.31
C THR A 101 2.26 27.60 -21.26
N ARG A 102 1.05 27.04 -21.13
CA ARG A 102 0.71 25.89 -20.29
C ARG A 102 1.31 24.56 -20.78
N CYS A 103 1.64 24.47 -22.06
CA CYS A 103 2.12 23.28 -22.77
C CYS A 103 3.61 23.34 -23.13
N ARG A 104 4.28 24.48 -22.93
CA ARG A 104 5.67 24.65 -23.33
C ARG A 104 6.63 24.04 -22.29
N PRO A 105 7.70 23.36 -22.72
CA PRO A 105 8.86 23.14 -21.86
C PRO A 105 9.40 24.50 -21.43
N ASP A 106 9.91 24.59 -20.20
CA ASP A 106 10.53 25.80 -19.65
C ASP A 106 11.47 26.43 -20.69
N LEU A 107 11.10 27.62 -21.13
CA LEU A 107 11.93 28.43 -22.02
C LEU A 107 12.54 29.52 -21.15
N ASN A 108 13.82 29.77 -21.39
CA ASN A 108 14.75 30.70 -20.74
C ASN A 108 14.23 32.12 -20.41
N ASN A 109 12.97 32.44 -20.71
CA ASN A 109 12.27 33.69 -20.44
C ASN A 109 11.35 33.63 -19.20
N GLY A 110 11.46 32.59 -18.35
CA GLY A 110 10.84 32.57 -17.01
C GLY A 110 9.37 32.13 -16.96
N VAL A 111 8.84 31.56 -18.05
CA VAL A 111 7.48 30.97 -18.06
C VAL A 111 7.60 29.46 -17.90
N LEU A 112 7.34 28.98 -16.68
CA LEU A 112 7.39 27.56 -16.34
C LEU A 112 6.18 26.82 -16.92
N GLY A 113 6.41 25.79 -17.73
CA GLY A 113 5.37 24.85 -18.15
C GLY A 113 4.75 24.09 -16.96
N PHE A 114 3.55 23.52 -17.16
CA PHE A 114 2.78 22.86 -16.09
C PHE A 114 3.62 21.89 -15.24
N ALA A 115 4.36 20.97 -15.86
CA ALA A 115 5.10 19.95 -15.12
C ALA A 115 6.21 20.56 -14.26
N ASN A 116 6.88 21.60 -14.76
CA ASN A 116 7.95 22.30 -14.03
C ASN A 116 7.39 23.16 -12.91
N ALA A 117 6.28 23.87 -13.15
CA ALA A 117 5.58 24.62 -12.13
C ALA A 117 5.07 23.71 -11.00
N LEU A 118 4.52 22.53 -11.34
CA LEU A 118 4.08 21.54 -10.35
C LEU A 118 5.24 20.90 -9.58
N GLN A 119 6.36 20.63 -10.25
CA GLN A 119 7.58 20.14 -9.60
C GLN A 119 8.13 21.18 -8.62
N ASN A 120 8.25 22.45 -9.04
CA ASN A 120 8.77 23.53 -8.20
C ASN A 120 7.89 23.81 -6.99
N ALA A 121 6.56 23.73 -7.15
CA ALA A 121 5.62 23.85 -6.03
C ALA A 121 5.78 22.73 -4.98
N ASN A 122 6.33 21.58 -5.38
CA ASN A 122 6.47 20.39 -4.56
C ASN A 122 7.91 19.97 -4.29
N SER A 123 8.85 20.91 -4.45
CA SER A 123 10.32 20.79 -4.43
C SER A 123 10.94 20.08 -5.63
N SER A 124 12.04 20.67 -6.10
CA SER A 124 12.76 20.25 -7.30
C SER A 124 13.51 18.93 -7.07
N GLY A 125 13.36 17.98 -7.99
CA GLY A 125 14.10 16.71 -8.00
C GLY A 125 13.46 15.59 -7.20
N SER A 126 13.90 15.39 -5.95
CA SER A 126 13.53 14.22 -5.15
C SER A 126 13.34 14.54 -3.67
N ASN A 127 12.27 14.02 -3.09
CA ASN A 127 11.95 14.12 -1.67
C ASN A 127 12.01 12.77 -1.00
N THR A 128 12.67 12.71 0.15
CA THR A 128 12.68 11.52 0.99
C THR A 128 11.83 11.75 2.24
N THR A 129 10.90 10.84 2.50
CA THR A 129 10.11 10.83 3.73
C THR A 129 10.33 9.52 4.45
N THR A 130 10.53 9.59 5.77
CA THR A 130 10.64 8.40 6.61
C THR A 130 9.28 8.08 7.22
N LEU A 131 8.88 6.82 7.13
CA LEU A 131 7.66 6.29 7.72
C LEU A 131 8.04 5.21 8.73
N ASN A 132 7.62 5.40 9.98
CA ASN A 132 7.79 4.37 11.00
C ASN A 132 6.54 3.50 11.06
N ILE A 133 6.69 2.20 10.80
CA ILE A 133 5.60 1.23 10.92
C ILE A 133 6.05 0.17 11.94
N GLY A 134 5.48 0.24 13.14
CA GLY A 134 5.85 -0.61 14.27
C GLY A 134 7.22 -0.21 14.83
N ASN A 135 8.21 -1.10 14.72
CA ASN A 135 9.59 -0.89 15.17
C ASN A 135 10.59 -0.89 14.00
N ARG A 136 10.12 -0.57 12.79
CA ARG A 136 10.93 -0.51 11.58
C ARG A 136 10.69 0.79 10.84
N ASN A 137 11.78 1.36 10.34
CA ASN A 137 11.77 2.58 9.57
C ASN A 137 11.83 2.25 8.08
N TYR A 138 10.96 2.90 7.32
CA TYR A 138 10.89 2.80 5.88
C TYR A 138 11.20 4.16 5.28
N SER A 139 12.03 4.18 4.25
CA SER A 139 12.33 5.40 3.49
C SER A 139 11.50 5.37 2.22
N ILE A 140 10.73 6.42 1.99
CA ILE A 140 9.97 6.59 0.76
C ILE A 140 10.59 7.74 -0.02
N VAL A 141 11.16 7.42 -1.16
CA VAL A 141 11.77 8.38 -2.07
C VAL A 141 10.76 8.69 -3.17
N LYS A 142 10.37 9.96 -3.26
CA LYS A 142 9.52 10.53 -4.31
C LYS A 142 10.40 11.29 -5.29
N THR A 143 10.47 10.82 -6.52
CA THR A 143 11.24 11.46 -7.60
C THR A 143 10.30 12.03 -8.66
N TYR A 144 10.54 13.27 -9.03
CA TYR A 144 9.85 13.97 -10.11
C TYR A 144 10.70 13.98 -11.37
N ASN A 145 10.12 13.55 -12.49
CA ASN A 145 10.78 13.55 -13.78
C ASN A 145 9.88 14.19 -14.83
N ILE A 146 10.45 15.11 -15.60
CA ILE A 146 9.79 15.79 -16.71
C ILE A 146 10.45 15.28 -17.98
N SER A 147 9.67 14.62 -18.83
CA SER A 147 10.17 14.18 -20.12
C SER A 147 10.28 15.38 -21.06
N PRO A 148 11.41 15.56 -21.76
CA PRO A 148 11.56 16.65 -22.73
C PRO A 148 10.58 16.53 -23.90
N ASP A 149 10.13 15.31 -24.22
CA ASP A 149 9.16 15.03 -25.29
C ASP A 149 7.71 15.29 -24.87
N ARG A 150 7.44 15.31 -23.56
CA ARG A 150 6.12 15.54 -22.96
C ARG A 150 6.21 16.51 -21.78
N PRO A 151 6.58 17.78 -22.00
CA PRO A 151 6.79 18.77 -20.93
C PRO A 151 5.51 19.16 -20.17
N GLN A 152 4.35 18.81 -20.70
CA GLN A 152 3.05 18.95 -20.07
C GLN A 152 2.74 17.84 -19.05
N VAL A 153 3.60 16.81 -18.94
CA VAL A 153 3.37 15.64 -18.09
C VAL A 153 4.45 15.55 -17.02
N LEU A 154 4.03 15.54 -15.76
CA LEU A 154 4.92 15.27 -14.64
C LEU A 154 4.85 13.78 -14.29
N ARG A 155 5.95 13.05 -14.48
CA ARG A 155 6.07 11.68 -13.99
C ARG A 155 6.55 11.69 -12.55
N VAL A 156 5.84 11.00 -11.69
CA VAL A 156 6.19 10.86 -10.27
C VAL A 156 6.42 9.40 -9.97
N THR A 157 7.57 9.09 -9.38
CA THR A 157 7.95 7.75 -8.97
C THR A 157 8.15 7.71 -7.47
N TYR A 158 7.42 6.82 -6.81
CA TYR A 158 7.57 6.50 -5.40
C TYR A 158 8.31 5.19 -5.26
N VAL A 159 9.33 5.15 -4.40
CA VAL A 159 10.08 3.93 -4.06
C VAL A 159 10.14 3.83 -2.54
N ALA A 160 9.56 2.77 -1.98
CA ALA A 160 9.66 2.46 -0.57
C ALA A 160 10.78 1.43 -0.34
N THR A 161 11.73 1.77 0.54
CA THR A 161 12.84 0.91 0.94
C THR A 161 12.83 0.66 2.45
N ASP A 162 13.14 -0.58 2.85
CA ASP A 162 13.44 -0.87 4.26
C ASP A 162 14.78 -0.23 4.61
N THR A 163 14.84 0.67 5.59
CA THR A 163 16.08 1.38 5.93
C THR A 163 17.14 0.47 6.55
N THR A 164 16.73 -0.63 7.19
CA THR A 164 17.64 -1.58 7.82
C THR A 164 18.23 -2.53 6.79
N ASN A 165 17.39 -3.07 5.91
CA ASN A 165 17.79 -4.10 4.96
C ASN A 165 18.13 -3.56 3.56
N GLN A 166 17.90 -2.27 3.31
CA GLN A 166 18.07 -1.59 2.02
C GLN A 166 17.36 -2.30 0.86
N THR A 167 16.25 -2.97 1.14
CA THR A 167 15.47 -3.72 0.15
C THR A 167 14.31 -2.88 -0.33
N GLU A 168 14.10 -2.84 -1.63
CA GLU A 168 12.90 -2.25 -2.23
C GLU A 168 11.68 -3.11 -1.91
N ILE A 169 10.67 -2.47 -1.31
CA ILE A 169 9.43 -3.13 -0.90
C ILE A 169 8.34 -2.89 -1.94
N SER A 170 8.30 -1.67 -2.47
CA SER A 170 7.28 -1.26 -3.42
C SER A 170 7.75 -0.10 -4.27
N ARG A 171 7.26 -0.07 -5.51
CA ARG A 171 7.47 1.02 -6.47
C ARG A 171 6.18 1.31 -7.20
N ILE A 172 5.81 2.58 -7.22
CA ILE A 172 4.65 3.08 -7.95
C ILE A 172 5.12 4.23 -8.82
N THR A 173 4.84 4.16 -10.12
CA THR A 173 5.07 5.25 -11.05
C THR A 173 3.73 5.71 -11.59
N THR A 174 3.50 7.02 -11.54
CA THR A 174 2.29 7.66 -12.03
C THR A 174 2.64 8.87 -12.88
N GLU A 175 1.73 9.25 -13.76
CA GLU A 175 1.82 10.46 -14.56
C GLU A 175 0.71 11.42 -14.13
N VAL A 176 1.07 12.69 -13.94
CA VAL A 176 0.14 13.78 -13.66
C VAL A 176 0.10 14.67 -14.89
N THR A 177 -1.08 14.75 -15.49
CA THR A 177 -1.36 15.55 -16.68
C THR A 177 -2.42 16.59 -16.36
N PRO A 178 -2.31 17.82 -16.89
CA PRO A 178 -3.40 18.77 -16.79
C PRO A 178 -4.59 18.31 -17.66
N ASP A 179 -5.80 18.71 -17.30
CA ASP A 179 -7.01 18.35 -18.09
C ASP A 179 -6.97 18.96 -19.51
N ILE A 180 -6.17 20.01 -19.70
CA ILE A 180 -5.96 20.71 -20.99
C ILE A 180 -4.92 20.04 -21.91
N VAL A 181 -4.36 18.87 -21.58
CA VAL A 181 -3.37 18.20 -22.47
C VAL A 181 -3.92 17.98 -23.88
N THR A 182 -5.23 17.81 -24.02
CA THR A 182 -5.90 17.70 -25.32
C THR A 182 -5.73 18.94 -26.20
N LEU A 183 -5.58 20.13 -25.61
CA LEU A 183 -5.32 21.38 -26.32
C LEU A 183 -3.84 21.51 -26.71
N CYS A 184 -2.93 20.97 -25.90
CA CYS A 184 -1.49 20.98 -26.20
C CYS A 184 -1.13 20.18 -27.47
N ASN A 185 -1.88 19.11 -27.77
CA ASN A 185 -1.68 18.29 -28.97
C ASN A 185 -2.36 18.86 -30.22
N ALA A 186 -3.21 19.88 -30.10
CA ALA A 186 -3.96 20.43 -31.23
C ALA A 186 -3.17 21.43 -32.08
N GLY A 187 -1.98 21.86 -31.64
CA GLY A 187 -1.12 22.83 -32.33
C GLY A 187 -0.13 22.25 -33.34
N THR A 188 -0.15 20.94 -33.59
CA THR A 188 0.81 20.25 -34.49
C THR A 188 0.21 19.78 -35.82
N ASN A 189 -0.91 20.35 -36.28
CA ASN A 189 -1.43 20.12 -37.64
C ASN A 189 -1.46 21.42 -38.44
#